data_AF-A0A850MPY7-F1
#
_entry.id   AF-A0A850MPY7-F1
#
_cell.length_a   1.000
_cell.length_b   1.000
_cell.length_c   1.000
_cell.angle_alpha   90.00
_cell.angle_beta   90.00
_cell.angle_gamma   90.00
#
_symmetry.space_group_name_H-M   'P 1'
#
loop_
_entity.id
_entity.type
_entity.pdbx_description
1 polymer ?
#
loop_
_entity_poly.entity_id
_entity_poly.type
_entity_poly.pdbx_seq_one_letter_code
_entity_poly.pdbx_strand_id
1 'polypeptide(L)'
;MGAKIVNVGNVFDLVHRFGNEEDQISANFGFILKVNRDVLKYFLGKKLAIPMLNIKDKELKEIDIETQIPYGGKAEERSKIDLQMKLEGRFIVFLESKLGESRLPKDQLGKYGKILNDFRPFYDHLRLVLATQFDRKDEFEKEVENIMWQTGLRRKEFRYVRWEEIRQIVAEHTKQTKTKFINDKFLEYVGDKMSDKKVISEQKLKDIHEVLIASTDPEHWEATLKTNTGFQNNNCPDAQYYAF
;
A
#
# COMPACT_ATOMS: atom_id res chain seq x y z
N MET A 1 -19.92 18.68 -25.40
CA MET A 1 -19.77 17.94 -24.13
C MET A 1 -19.16 18.88 -23.11
N GLY A 2 -19.92 19.29 -22.10
CA GLY A 2 -19.40 20.17 -21.04
C GLY A 2 -18.53 19.36 -20.08
N ALA A 3 -17.28 19.77 -19.87
CA ALA A 3 -16.44 19.21 -18.83
C ALA A 3 -17.09 19.53 -17.47
N LYS A 4 -17.61 18.50 -16.80
CA LYS A 4 -18.17 18.63 -15.45
C LYS A 4 -16.99 18.94 -14.52
N ILE A 5 -16.92 20.17 -14.00
CA ILE A 5 -15.92 20.55 -12.99
C ILE A 5 -16.24 19.72 -11.75
N VAL A 6 -15.39 18.74 -11.45
CA VAL A 6 -15.49 17.95 -10.24
C VAL A 6 -14.74 18.73 -9.18
N ASN A 7 -15.44 19.20 -8.16
CA ASN A 7 -14.81 19.80 -7.00
C ASN A 7 -14.24 18.65 -6.16
N VAL A 8 -12.92 18.55 -6.07
CA VAL A 8 -12.26 17.41 -5.42
C VAL A 8 -11.52 17.88 -4.17
N GLY A 9 -12.04 17.46 -3.00
CA GLY A 9 -11.49 17.80 -1.68
C GLY A 9 -10.19 17.06 -1.35
N ASN A 10 -9.90 15.96 -2.05
CA ASN A 10 -8.66 15.19 -1.91
C ASN A 10 -8.14 14.71 -3.27
N VAL A 11 -6.93 15.16 -3.65
CA VAL A 11 -6.30 14.85 -4.94
C VAL A 11 -6.14 13.34 -5.18
N PHE A 12 -6.01 12.54 -4.11
CA PHE A 12 -5.87 11.09 -4.20
C PHE A 12 -7.16 10.37 -4.61
N ASP A 13 -8.31 11.00 -4.42
CA ASP A 13 -9.61 10.47 -4.86
C ASP A 13 -9.78 10.55 -6.39
N LEU A 14 -8.97 11.37 -7.06
CA LEU A 14 -8.97 11.45 -8.53
C LEU A 14 -8.52 10.15 -9.18
N VAL A 15 -7.71 9.36 -8.47
CA VAL A 15 -7.15 8.11 -8.98
C VAL A 15 -8.17 6.98 -8.95
N HIS A 16 -9.25 7.10 -8.16
CA HIS A 16 -10.36 6.11 -8.11
C HIS A 16 -11.04 5.84 -9.46
N ARG A 17 -10.82 6.70 -10.47
CA ARG A 17 -11.37 6.53 -11.82
C ARG A 17 -10.56 5.56 -12.68
N PHE A 18 -9.42 5.05 -12.19
CA PHE A 18 -8.49 4.23 -12.95
C PHE A 18 -8.01 3.03 -12.12
N GLY A 19 -8.11 1.82 -12.68
CA GLY A 19 -7.61 0.59 -12.04
C GLY A 19 -8.44 0.09 -10.84
N ASN A 20 -7.96 -0.98 -10.22
CA ASN A 20 -8.51 -1.52 -8.96
C ASN A 20 -7.93 -0.76 -7.74
N GLU A 21 -8.38 -1.07 -6.52
CA GLU A 21 -7.88 -0.39 -5.31
C GLU A 21 -6.37 -0.61 -5.07
N GLU A 22 -5.81 -1.77 -5.44
CA GLU A 22 -4.39 -2.10 -5.33
C GLU A 22 -3.52 -1.19 -6.23
N ASP A 23 -4.00 -0.95 -7.45
CA ASP A 23 -3.38 -0.04 -8.42
C ASP A 23 -3.40 1.40 -7.90
N GLN A 24 -4.53 1.82 -7.34
CA GLN A 24 -4.76 3.18 -6.87
C GLN A 24 -3.89 3.53 -5.67
N ILE A 25 -3.83 2.65 -4.66
CA ILE A 25 -3.00 2.90 -3.47
C ILE A 25 -1.51 2.94 -3.84
N SER A 26 -1.07 2.07 -4.76
CA SER A 26 0.30 2.05 -5.25
C SER A 26 0.64 3.31 -6.04
N ALA A 27 -0.26 3.78 -6.90
CA ALA A 27 -0.10 5.03 -7.63
C ALA A 27 -0.02 6.25 -6.71
N ASN A 28 -0.91 6.32 -5.72
CA ASN A 28 -0.92 7.38 -4.72
C ASN A 28 0.35 7.40 -3.88
N PHE A 29 0.86 6.21 -3.51
CA PHE A 29 2.13 6.11 -2.82
C PHE A 29 3.32 6.50 -3.71
N GLY A 30 3.31 6.14 -4.99
CA GLY A 30 4.30 6.61 -5.98
C GLY A 30 4.36 8.13 -6.07
N PHE A 31 3.21 8.80 -6.05
CA PHE A 31 3.15 10.26 -5.99
C PHE A 31 3.79 10.80 -4.70
N ILE A 32 3.48 10.21 -3.53
CA ILE A 32 4.09 10.59 -2.25
C ILE A 32 5.60 10.47 -2.30
N LEU A 33 6.12 9.37 -2.83
CA LEU A 33 7.56 9.14 -2.99
C LEU A 33 8.21 10.20 -3.90
N LYS A 34 7.51 10.66 -4.94
CA LYS A 34 8.02 11.69 -5.86
C LYS A 34 8.09 13.07 -5.22
N VAL A 35 7.12 13.43 -4.39
CA VAL A 35 7.00 14.78 -3.79
C VAL A 35 7.68 14.89 -2.42
N ASN A 36 7.84 13.78 -1.70
CA ASN A 36 8.42 13.75 -0.35
C ASN A 36 9.71 12.91 -0.32
N ARG A 37 10.85 13.61 -0.44
CA ARG A 37 12.16 12.96 -0.50
C ARG A 37 12.54 12.21 0.77
N ASP A 38 12.07 12.64 1.93
CA ASP A 38 12.45 11.99 3.18
C ASP A 38 11.68 10.68 3.37
N VAL A 39 10.40 10.64 2.96
CA VAL A 39 9.66 9.38 2.82
C VAL A 39 10.39 8.45 1.84
N LEU A 40 10.81 8.95 0.68
CA LEU A 40 11.56 8.16 -0.31
C LEU A 40 12.87 7.61 0.25
N LYS A 41 13.71 8.46 0.87
CA LYS A 41 14.98 8.06 1.49
C LYS A 41 14.75 6.99 2.57
N TYR A 42 13.76 7.22 3.43
CA TYR A 42 13.45 6.30 4.51
C TYR A 42 12.96 4.97 3.95
N PHE A 43 12.05 4.99 2.99
CA PHE A 43 11.51 3.79 2.38
C PHE A 43 12.62 2.96 1.69
N LEU A 44 13.41 3.57 0.81
CA LEU A 44 14.52 2.88 0.13
C LEU A 44 15.58 2.37 1.12
N GLY A 45 16.00 3.21 2.06
CA GLY A 45 17.10 2.89 2.97
C GLY A 45 16.74 1.94 4.10
N LYS A 46 15.61 2.17 4.76
CA LYS A 46 15.21 1.45 5.97
C LYS A 46 14.28 0.29 5.69
N LYS A 47 13.30 0.43 4.78
CA LYS A 47 12.37 -0.66 4.46
C LYS A 47 12.92 -1.58 3.38
N LEU A 48 13.55 -1.02 2.33
CA LEU A 48 14.05 -1.83 1.22
C LEU A 48 15.52 -2.23 1.37
N ALA A 49 16.24 -1.65 2.33
CA ALA A 49 17.66 -1.88 2.55
C ALA A 49 18.48 -1.66 1.27
N ILE A 50 18.22 -0.56 0.58
CA ILE A 50 19.04 -0.02 -0.50
C ILE A 50 20.07 0.92 0.16
N PRO A 51 21.38 0.70 -0.02
CA PRO A 51 22.42 1.55 0.56
C PRO A 51 22.29 3.02 0.12
N MET A 52 21.78 3.88 1.01
CA MET A 52 21.60 5.31 0.74
C MET A 52 22.89 6.12 0.87
N LEU A 53 23.94 5.57 1.48
CA LEU A 53 25.23 6.23 1.73
C LEU A 53 25.87 6.79 0.45
N ASN A 54 25.55 6.21 -0.71
CA ASN A 54 26.14 6.58 -1.99
C ASN A 54 25.19 7.36 -2.91
N ILE A 55 23.97 7.68 -2.47
CA ILE A 55 22.97 8.39 -3.30
C ILE A 55 22.92 9.86 -2.84
N LYS A 56 23.37 10.77 -3.71
CA LYS A 56 23.33 12.21 -3.43
C LYS A 56 21.92 12.76 -3.60
N ASP A 57 21.62 13.89 -2.93
CA ASP A 57 20.31 14.55 -3.03
C ASP A 57 19.90 14.93 -4.46
N LYS A 58 20.86 15.15 -5.36
CA LYS A 58 20.60 15.39 -6.77
C LYS A 58 20.13 14.13 -7.51
N GLU A 59 20.72 12.97 -7.22
CA GLU A 59 20.37 11.67 -7.82
C GLU A 59 18.97 11.23 -7.36
N LEU A 60 18.51 11.66 -6.19
CA LEU A 60 17.14 11.40 -5.74
C LEU A 60 16.08 12.02 -6.66
N LYS A 61 16.40 13.10 -7.37
CA LYS A 61 15.47 13.71 -8.35
C LYS A 61 15.40 12.90 -9.64
N GLU A 62 16.46 12.14 -9.93
CA GLU A 62 16.60 11.29 -11.11
C GLU A 62 15.98 9.91 -10.90
N ILE A 63 15.54 9.58 -9.67
CA ILE A 63 14.75 8.38 -9.42
C ILE A 63 13.46 8.49 -10.23
N ASP A 64 13.34 7.54 -11.15
CA ASP A 64 12.16 7.34 -11.95
C ASP A 64 11.16 6.50 -11.16
N ILE A 65 9.92 6.97 -11.08
CA ILE A 65 8.84 6.34 -10.34
C ILE A 65 7.65 6.28 -11.28
N GLU A 66 7.31 5.08 -11.66
CA GLU A 66 6.28 4.77 -12.64
C GLU A 66 5.30 3.77 -12.02
N THR A 67 4.04 3.83 -12.42
CA THR A 67 2.99 2.95 -11.91
C THR A 67 2.27 2.30 -13.09
N GLN A 68 1.68 1.12 -12.85
CA GLN A 68 0.89 0.41 -13.86
C GLN A 68 1.68 0.12 -15.15
N ILE A 69 2.91 -0.35 -14.99
CA ILE A 69 3.87 -0.50 -16.10
C ILE A 69 3.69 -1.86 -16.77
N PRO A 70 3.54 -1.92 -18.11
CA PRO A 70 3.58 -3.17 -18.84
C PRO A 70 5.00 -3.76 -18.83
N TYR A 71 5.11 -5.06 -18.57
CA TYR A 71 6.39 -5.74 -18.38
C TYR A 71 7.27 -5.80 -19.64
N GLY A 72 6.68 -5.84 -20.84
CA GLY A 72 7.37 -5.92 -22.13
C GLY A 72 7.32 -4.63 -22.94
N GLY A 73 6.88 -3.52 -22.34
CA GLY A 73 6.72 -2.24 -23.03
C GLY A 73 5.55 -2.19 -24.02
N LYS A 74 4.72 -3.24 -24.08
CA LYS A 74 3.52 -3.29 -24.93
C LYS A 74 2.30 -2.87 -24.12
N ALA A 75 1.63 -1.80 -24.56
CA ALA A 75 0.45 -1.25 -23.89
C ALA A 75 -0.73 -2.25 -23.73
N GLU A 76 -0.73 -3.31 -24.54
CA GLU A 76 -1.78 -4.35 -24.58
C GLU A 76 -1.63 -5.43 -23.50
N GLU A 77 -0.56 -5.40 -22.70
CA GLU A 77 -0.30 -6.39 -21.67
C GLU A 77 -1.29 -6.28 -20.50
N ARG A 78 -1.90 -7.43 -20.16
CA ARG A 78 -2.90 -7.53 -19.09
C ARG A 78 -2.31 -7.51 -17.68
N SER A 79 -1.04 -7.88 -17.52
CA SER A 79 -0.35 -7.85 -16.24
C SER A 79 0.55 -6.63 -16.18
N LYS A 80 0.45 -5.86 -15.12
CA LYS A 80 1.16 -4.59 -14.94
C LYS A 80 1.78 -4.55 -13.56
N ILE A 81 2.98 -4.01 -13.46
CA ILE A 81 3.65 -3.79 -12.18
C ILE A 81 2.98 -2.59 -11.51
N ASP A 82 2.50 -2.75 -10.28
CA ASP A 82 1.77 -1.68 -9.59
C ASP A 82 2.61 -0.41 -9.43
N LEU A 83 3.87 -0.58 -9.00
CA LEU A 83 4.84 0.51 -8.87
C LEU A 83 6.27 0.01 -9.15
N GLN A 84 7.00 0.77 -9.97
CA GLN A 84 8.43 0.62 -10.20
C GLN A 84 9.17 1.85 -9.72
N MET A 85 10.32 1.64 -9.09
CA MET A 85 11.31 2.70 -8.87
C MET A 85 12.64 2.26 -9.44
N LYS A 86 13.30 3.14 -10.18
CA LYS A 86 14.65 2.86 -10.67
C LYS A 86 15.55 4.09 -10.63
N LEU A 87 16.83 3.83 -10.40
CA LEU A 87 17.92 4.76 -10.61
C LEU A 87 18.98 4.01 -11.40
N GLU A 88 19.26 4.48 -12.61
CA GLU A 88 20.08 3.77 -13.59
C GLU A 88 21.45 3.38 -13.03
N GLY A 89 21.87 2.13 -13.27
CA GLY A 89 23.09 1.55 -12.71
C GLY A 89 23.03 1.21 -11.22
N ARG A 90 22.09 1.77 -10.45
CA ARG A 90 22.05 1.65 -8.98
C ARG A 90 21.04 0.64 -8.50
N PHE A 91 19.77 0.88 -8.77
CA PHE A 91 18.72 -0.01 -8.30
C PHE A 91 17.50 -0.04 -9.21
N ILE A 92 16.79 -1.16 -9.13
CA ILE A 92 15.44 -1.32 -9.65
C ILE A 92 14.59 -2.04 -8.60
N VAL A 93 13.40 -1.51 -8.36
CA VAL A 93 12.43 -1.99 -7.38
C VAL A 93 11.10 -2.19 -8.07
N PHE A 94 10.51 -3.37 -7.92
CA PHE A 94 9.11 -3.63 -8.23
C PHE A 94 8.33 -3.79 -6.93
N LEU A 95 7.21 -3.09 -6.80
CA LEU A 95 6.27 -3.21 -5.69
C LEU A 95 4.95 -3.72 -6.23
N GLU A 96 4.43 -4.76 -5.58
CA GLU A 96 3.11 -5.32 -5.81
C GLU A 96 2.28 -5.17 -4.54
N SER A 97 1.05 -4.69 -4.67
CA SER A 97 0.11 -4.46 -3.59
C SER A 97 -0.91 -5.58 -3.49
N LYS A 98 -1.28 -5.97 -2.27
CA LYS A 98 -2.40 -6.87 -2.00
C LYS A 98 -3.29 -6.33 -0.88
N LEU A 99 -4.57 -6.19 -1.18
CA LEU A 99 -5.60 -5.69 -0.27
C LEU A 99 -6.67 -6.76 0.00
N GLY A 100 -7.35 -6.64 1.14
CA GLY A 100 -8.46 -7.51 1.52
C GLY A 100 -8.05 -8.99 1.59
N GLU A 101 -8.84 -9.84 0.94
CA GLU A 101 -8.62 -11.29 0.84
C GLU A 101 -7.74 -11.69 -0.35
N SER A 102 -7.30 -10.73 -1.20
CA SER A 102 -6.46 -11.02 -2.37
C SER A 102 -5.23 -11.82 -1.97
N ARG A 103 -5.15 -13.07 -2.43
CA ARG A 103 -4.04 -13.98 -2.10
C ARG A 103 -2.78 -13.59 -2.85
N LEU A 104 -1.64 -14.06 -2.35
CA LEU A 104 -0.35 -13.93 -3.01
C LEU A 104 -0.37 -14.66 -4.35
N PRO A 105 -0.38 -13.95 -5.49
CA PRO A 105 -0.45 -14.58 -6.80
C PRO A 105 0.94 -15.12 -7.13
N LYS A 106 1.19 -16.39 -6.79
CA LYS A 106 2.48 -17.08 -7.00
C LYS A 106 3.02 -16.86 -8.41
N ASP A 107 2.14 -17.00 -9.40
CA ASP A 107 2.49 -16.83 -10.82
C ASP A 107 2.92 -15.40 -11.15
N GLN A 108 2.33 -14.39 -10.51
CA GLN A 108 2.64 -12.99 -10.76
C GLN A 108 3.98 -12.60 -10.11
N LEU A 109 4.21 -12.99 -8.85
CA LEU A 109 5.50 -12.76 -8.19
C LEU A 109 6.63 -13.52 -8.89
N GLY A 110 6.38 -14.74 -9.37
CA GLY A 110 7.31 -15.50 -10.19
C GLY A 110 7.64 -14.79 -11.51
N LYS A 111 6.63 -14.25 -12.21
CA LYS A 111 6.83 -13.46 -13.44
C LYS A 111 7.70 -12.23 -13.19
N TYR A 112 7.37 -11.44 -12.17
CA TYR A 112 8.15 -10.26 -11.82
C TYR A 112 9.56 -10.60 -11.38
N GLY A 113 9.73 -11.71 -10.67
CA GLY A 113 11.06 -12.14 -10.27
C GLY A 113 11.95 -12.50 -11.45
N LYS A 114 11.41 -13.12 -12.51
CA LYS A 114 12.16 -13.38 -13.76
C LYS A 114 12.57 -12.10 -14.45
N ILE A 115 11.63 -11.18 -14.66
CA ILE A 115 11.88 -9.88 -15.29
C ILE A 115 12.94 -9.11 -14.50
N LEU A 116 12.79 -9.06 -13.19
CA LEU A 116 13.73 -8.38 -12.32
C LEU A 116 15.12 -9.02 -12.45
N ASN A 117 15.21 -10.35 -12.49
CA ASN A 117 16.49 -11.03 -12.67
C ASN A 117 17.14 -10.75 -14.03
N ASP A 118 16.38 -10.54 -15.10
CA ASP A 118 16.91 -10.13 -16.41
C ASP A 118 17.57 -8.74 -16.34
N PHE A 119 17.14 -7.88 -15.42
CA PHE A 119 17.77 -6.59 -15.16
C PHE A 119 19.06 -6.66 -14.32
N ARG A 120 19.43 -7.83 -13.77
CA ARG A 120 20.59 -7.99 -12.88
C ARG A 120 21.91 -7.46 -13.43
N PRO A 121 22.24 -7.61 -14.73
CA PRO A 121 23.50 -7.06 -15.26
C PRO A 121 23.58 -5.53 -15.24
N PHE A 122 22.44 -4.83 -15.11
CA PHE A 122 22.35 -3.38 -15.26
C PHE A 122 22.22 -2.61 -13.94
N TYR A 123 21.94 -3.29 -12.82
CA TYR A 123 21.69 -2.64 -11.53
C TYR A 123 22.42 -3.32 -10.37
N ASP A 124 23.03 -2.53 -9.49
CA ASP A 124 23.69 -3.03 -8.28
C ASP A 124 22.69 -3.71 -7.31
N HIS A 125 21.45 -3.22 -7.28
CA HIS A 125 20.41 -3.65 -6.33
C HIS A 125 19.06 -3.91 -6.99
N LEU A 126 18.51 -5.07 -6.68
CA LEU A 126 17.21 -5.51 -7.17
C LEU A 126 16.30 -5.76 -5.99
N ARG A 127 15.06 -5.26 -6.02
CA ARG A 127 14.06 -5.55 -4.99
C ARG A 127 12.71 -5.91 -5.59
N LEU A 128 12.18 -7.07 -5.19
CA LEU A 128 10.78 -7.41 -5.35
C LEU A 128 10.10 -7.22 -4.00
N VAL A 129 9.20 -6.24 -3.94
CA VAL A 129 8.52 -5.79 -2.73
C VAL A 129 7.07 -6.22 -2.81
N LEU A 130 6.60 -6.83 -1.74
CA LEU A 130 5.19 -7.09 -1.53
C LEU A 130 4.68 -6.15 -0.44
N ALA A 131 3.65 -5.37 -0.75
CA ALA A 131 2.94 -4.51 0.17
C ALA A 131 1.56 -5.11 0.49
N THR A 132 1.26 -5.42 1.76
CA THR A 132 -0.02 -6.03 2.15
C THR A 132 -0.80 -5.16 3.13
N GLN A 133 -2.12 -5.22 3.06
CA GLN A 133 -2.99 -4.59 4.08
C GLN A 133 -2.86 -5.29 5.43
N PHE A 134 -3.00 -6.62 5.44
CA PHE A 134 -2.92 -7.46 6.63
C PHE A 134 -1.54 -8.10 6.77
N ASP A 135 -1.20 -8.54 7.99
CA ASP A 135 0.04 -9.26 8.20
C ASP A 135 0.00 -10.66 7.57
N ARG A 136 0.80 -10.84 6.53
CA ARG A 136 0.98 -12.07 5.75
C ARG A 136 2.44 -12.44 5.60
N LYS A 137 3.28 -12.00 6.55
CA LYS A 137 4.72 -12.25 6.49
C LYS A 137 5.04 -13.73 6.37
N ASP A 138 4.42 -14.59 7.18
CA ASP A 138 4.69 -16.04 7.14
C ASP A 138 4.29 -16.68 5.81
N GLU A 139 3.21 -16.22 5.18
CA GLU A 139 2.82 -16.65 3.83
C GLU A 139 3.86 -16.22 2.81
N PHE A 140 4.29 -14.96 2.87
CA PHE A 140 5.33 -14.42 1.99
C PHE A 140 6.64 -15.19 2.13
N GLU A 141 7.08 -15.48 3.35
CA GLU A 141 8.32 -16.22 3.60
C GLU A 141 8.30 -17.61 2.94
N LYS A 142 7.18 -18.34 3.06
CA LYS A 142 6.99 -19.65 2.41
C LYS A 142 7.01 -19.55 0.89
N GLU A 143 6.43 -18.50 0.31
CA GLU A 143 6.43 -18.32 -1.15
C GLU A 143 7.79 -17.91 -1.70
N VAL A 144 8.58 -17.15 -0.94
CA VAL A 144 9.90 -16.71 -1.40
C VAL A 144 10.83 -17.88 -1.70
N GLU A 145 10.80 -18.94 -0.89
CA GLU A 145 11.60 -20.15 -1.16
C GLU A 145 11.28 -20.76 -2.54
N ASN A 146 9.99 -20.85 -2.87
CA ASN A 146 9.52 -21.37 -4.16
C ASN A 146 9.92 -20.44 -5.32
N ILE A 147 9.74 -19.13 -5.14
CA ILE A 147 10.01 -18.14 -6.20
C ILE A 147 11.52 -18.01 -6.46
N MET A 148 12.36 -18.09 -5.43
CA MET A 148 13.82 -18.04 -5.58
C MET A 148 14.33 -19.11 -6.57
N TRP A 149 13.84 -20.34 -6.44
CA TRP A 149 14.23 -21.45 -7.31
C TRP A 149 13.83 -21.22 -8.77
N GLN A 150 12.68 -20.59 -9.01
CA GLN A 150 12.15 -20.36 -10.36
C GLN A 150 12.72 -19.11 -11.07
N THR A 151 13.26 -18.16 -10.31
CA THR A 151 13.60 -16.81 -10.82
C THR A 151 15.09 -16.50 -10.76
N GLY A 152 15.86 -17.21 -9.95
CA GLY A 152 17.26 -16.90 -9.70
C GLY A 152 17.46 -15.64 -8.82
N LEU A 153 16.38 -15.06 -8.29
CA LEU A 153 16.49 -14.03 -7.27
C LEU A 153 17.02 -14.60 -5.95
N ARG A 154 17.73 -13.77 -5.20
CA ARG A 154 18.31 -14.09 -3.90
C ARG A 154 17.35 -13.66 -2.80
N ARG A 155 17.34 -14.35 -1.66
CA ARG A 155 16.49 -14.03 -0.51
C ARG A 155 16.53 -12.54 -0.11
N LYS A 156 17.72 -11.93 -0.13
CA LYS A 156 17.93 -10.51 0.18
C LYS A 156 17.28 -9.53 -0.80
N GLU A 157 16.77 -10.00 -1.93
CA GLU A 157 16.12 -9.20 -2.98
C GLU A 157 14.59 -9.18 -2.78
N PHE A 158 14.06 -10.01 -1.89
CA PHE A 158 12.65 -10.01 -1.50
C PHE A 158 12.43 -9.10 -0.30
N ARG A 159 11.41 -8.26 -0.35
CA ARG A 159 11.00 -7.40 0.77
C ARG A 159 9.51 -7.51 0.99
N TYR A 160 9.14 -7.43 2.26
CA TYR A 160 7.78 -7.41 2.71
C TYR A 160 7.57 -6.15 3.53
N VAL A 161 6.48 -5.46 3.25
CA VAL A 161 6.04 -4.27 3.98
C VAL A 161 4.53 -4.33 4.15
N ARG A 162 4.02 -3.79 5.25
CA ARG A 162 2.58 -3.55 5.40
C ARG A 162 2.23 -2.12 5.01
N TRP A 163 1.03 -1.93 4.48
CA TRP A 163 0.52 -0.59 4.20
C TRP A 163 0.44 0.28 5.47
N GLU A 164 0.23 -0.33 6.64
CA GLU A 164 0.32 0.38 7.93
C GLU A 164 1.73 0.93 8.19
N GLU A 165 2.79 0.17 7.85
CA GLU A 165 4.16 0.67 8.01
C GLU A 165 4.44 1.83 7.06
N ILE A 166 3.89 1.78 5.84
CA ILE A 166 3.99 2.89 4.87
C ILE A 166 3.24 4.12 5.41
N ARG A 167 2.03 3.94 5.96
CA ARG A 167 1.24 5.00 6.59
C ARG A 167 2.03 5.67 7.72
N GLN A 168 2.64 4.89 8.59
CA GLN A 168 3.47 5.39 9.69
C GLN A 168 4.68 6.20 9.20
N ILE A 169 5.39 5.72 8.17
CA ILE A 169 6.52 6.46 7.58
C ILE A 169 6.05 7.82 7.07
N VAL A 170 4.92 7.86 6.35
CA VAL A 170 4.38 9.12 5.83
C VAL A 170 4.03 10.06 6.98
N ALA A 171 3.34 9.56 8.01
CA ALA A 171 2.95 10.33 9.19
C ALA A 171 4.15 10.90 9.98
N GLU A 172 5.21 10.12 10.16
CA GLU A 172 6.44 10.58 10.82
C GLU A 172 7.09 11.75 10.06
N HIS A 173 7.03 11.70 8.72
CA HIS A 173 7.63 12.70 7.83
C HIS A 173 6.64 13.80 7.40
N THR A 174 5.41 13.81 7.93
CA THR A 174 4.41 14.88 7.75
C THR A 174 4.76 16.16 8.52
N LYS A 175 5.63 16.07 9.53
CA LYS A 175 6.04 17.22 10.37
C LYS A 175 6.81 18.31 9.61
N GLN A 176 7.09 18.10 8.31
CA GLN A 176 7.75 19.07 7.44
C GLN A 176 6.73 19.91 6.65
N THR A 177 6.88 21.23 6.71
CA THR A 177 5.86 22.20 6.24
C THR A 177 5.55 22.15 4.75
N LYS A 178 6.49 21.75 3.88
CA LYS A 178 6.31 21.80 2.41
C LYS A 178 5.45 20.67 1.85
N THR A 179 5.48 19.50 2.48
CA THR A 179 4.74 18.31 2.02
C THR A 179 3.60 17.93 2.96
N LYS A 180 3.48 18.60 4.12
CA LYS A 180 2.45 18.34 5.13
C LYS A 180 1.06 18.17 4.53
N PHE A 181 0.58 19.14 3.76
CA PHE A 181 -0.77 19.09 3.17
C PHE A 181 -0.99 17.84 2.30
N ILE A 182 0.00 17.50 1.45
CA ILE A 182 -0.09 16.33 0.58
C ILE A 182 -0.03 15.04 1.40
N ASN A 183 0.87 14.98 2.39
CA ASN A 183 0.94 13.82 3.28
C ASN A 183 -0.37 13.64 4.07
N ASP A 184 -0.95 14.70 4.64
CA ASP A 184 -2.22 14.66 5.36
C ASP A 184 -3.33 14.11 4.47
N LYS A 185 -3.38 14.55 3.20
CA LYS A 185 -4.35 14.06 2.22
C LYS A 185 -4.16 12.59 1.86
N PHE A 186 -2.92 12.11 1.79
CA PHE A 186 -2.65 10.69 1.60
C PHE A 186 -3.05 9.86 2.83
N LEU A 187 -2.76 10.36 4.04
CA LEU A 187 -3.14 9.70 5.28
C LEU A 187 -4.67 9.63 5.44
N GLU A 188 -5.39 10.68 5.05
CA GLU A 188 -6.85 10.71 4.97
C GLU A 188 -7.38 9.67 3.96
N TYR A 189 -6.77 9.60 2.77
CA TYR A 189 -7.13 8.63 1.73
C TYR A 189 -6.94 7.17 2.17
N VAL A 190 -5.77 6.86 2.74
CA VAL A 190 -5.44 5.53 3.27
C VAL A 190 -6.34 5.18 4.45
N GLY A 191 -6.68 6.19 5.25
CA GLY A 191 -7.65 6.13 6.34
C GLY A 191 -7.37 5.04 7.38
N ASP A 192 -8.44 4.60 8.04
CA ASP A 192 -8.43 3.45 8.95
C ASP A 192 -8.50 2.10 8.23
N LYS A 193 -8.68 2.10 6.90
CA LYS A 193 -8.77 0.85 6.14
C LYS A 193 -7.43 0.11 6.14
N MET A 194 -6.33 0.84 6.10
CA MET A 194 -4.98 0.24 6.09
C MET A 194 -4.30 0.25 7.46
N SER A 195 -5.03 0.63 8.52
CA SER A 195 -4.52 0.53 9.88
C SER A 195 -4.63 -0.89 10.41
N ASP A 196 -3.70 -1.25 11.30
CA ASP A 196 -3.82 -2.48 12.09
C ASP A 196 -5.05 -2.35 13.00
N LYS A 197 -6.21 -2.74 12.50
CA LYS A 197 -7.39 -2.91 13.32
C LYS A 197 -7.14 -4.13 14.21
N LYS A 198 -7.05 -3.92 15.53
CA LYS A 198 -7.10 -5.02 16.49
C LYS A 198 -8.36 -5.84 16.21
N VAL A 199 -8.21 -7.13 15.96
CA VAL A 199 -9.36 -8.03 15.84
C VAL A 199 -10.09 -8.01 17.19
N ILE A 200 -11.41 -7.80 17.20
CA ILE A 200 -12.20 -7.67 18.43
C ILE A 200 -11.99 -8.90 19.36
N SER A 201 -11.74 -10.09 18.80
CA SER A 201 -11.44 -11.30 19.56
C SER A 201 -10.13 -11.25 20.37
N GLU A 202 -9.20 -10.35 20.03
CA GLU A 202 -7.93 -10.15 20.75
C GLU A 202 -8.06 -9.11 21.87
N GLN A 203 -9.16 -8.36 21.90
CA GLN A 203 -9.49 -7.48 23.00
C GLN A 203 -10.15 -8.30 24.11
N LYS A 204 -9.50 -8.38 25.28
CA LYS A 204 -10.21 -8.75 26.51
C LYS A 204 -11.17 -7.61 26.84
N LEU A 205 -12.35 -7.62 26.23
CA LEU A 205 -13.47 -6.77 26.63
C LEU A 205 -13.88 -7.21 28.05
N LYS A 206 -13.32 -6.55 29.06
CA LYS A 206 -13.80 -6.67 30.43
C LYS A 206 -14.97 -5.70 30.57
N ASP A 207 -16.11 -6.24 31.01
CA ASP A 207 -17.29 -5.50 31.42
C ASP A 207 -17.75 -4.42 30.43
N ILE A 208 -18.45 -4.84 29.37
CA ILE A 208 -19.19 -3.93 28.49
C ILE A 208 -20.34 -3.34 29.32
N HIS A 209 -20.15 -2.14 29.87
CA HIS A 209 -21.18 -1.47 30.66
C HIS A 209 -22.21 -0.71 29.79
N GLU A 210 -21.82 -0.28 28.58
CA GLU A 210 -22.70 0.43 27.65
C GLU A 210 -22.22 0.24 26.19
N VAL A 211 -23.15 -0.01 25.26
CA VAL A 211 -22.90 -0.01 23.82
C VAL A 211 -23.62 1.20 23.23
N LEU A 212 -22.87 2.23 22.83
CA LEU A 212 -23.41 3.35 22.07
C LEU A 212 -23.54 2.96 20.59
N ILE A 213 -24.76 2.65 20.16
CA ILE A 213 -25.08 2.43 18.76
C ILE A 213 -25.43 3.79 18.13
N ALA A 214 -24.54 4.31 17.29
CA ALA A 214 -24.85 5.48 16.47
C ALA A 214 -25.72 5.08 15.26
N SER A 215 -26.74 5.90 15.00
CA SER A 215 -27.89 5.64 14.12
C SER A 215 -27.57 5.11 12.72
N THR A 216 -28.26 4.01 12.35
CA THR A 216 -28.63 3.66 10.98
C THR A 216 -30.14 3.53 10.90
N ASP A 217 -30.73 3.74 9.72
CA ASP A 217 -32.16 3.81 9.36
C ASP A 217 -33.21 3.28 10.37
N PRO A 218 -34.39 3.92 10.54
CA PRO A 218 -35.43 3.51 11.51
C PRO A 218 -35.80 2.02 11.47
N GLU A 219 -35.75 1.39 10.30
CA GLU A 219 -36.00 -0.05 10.12
C GLU A 219 -34.97 -0.93 10.87
N HIS A 220 -33.70 -0.52 10.93
CA HIS A 220 -32.64 -1.25 11.62
C HIS A 220 -32.71 -1.05 13.14
N TRP A 221 -33.19 0.11 13.58
CA TRP A 221 -33.47 0.37 14.99
C TRP A 221 -34.59 -0.54 15.52
N GLU A 222 -35.71 -0.66 14.79
CA GLU A 222 -36.81 -1.55 15.18
C GLU A 222 -36.41 -3.03 15.19
N ALA A 223 -35.58 -3.47 14.23
CA ALA A 223 -35.05 -4.83 14.21
C ALA A 223 -34.12 -5.11 15.41
N THR A 224 -33.28 -4.14 15.78
CA THR A 224 -32.37 -4.25 16.93
C THR A 224 -33.15 -4.33 18.24
N LEU A 225 -34.20 -3.50 18.41
CA LEU A 225 -35.07 -3.54 19.59
C LEU A 225 -35.78 -4.88 19.78
N LYS A 226 -36.16 -5.55 18.68
CA LYS A 226 -36.86 -6.85 18.75
C LYS A 226 -35.94 -8.04 19.00
N THR A 227 -34.70 -7.97 18.54
CA THR A 227 -33.79 -9.12 18.50
C THR A 227 -32.63 -9.02 19.49
N ASN A 228 -32.45 -7.87 20.15
CA ASN A 228 -31.28 -7.57 20.98
C ASN A 228 -29.94 -7.82 20.26
N THR A 229 -29.96 -7.77 18.93
CA THR A 229 -28.80 -8.04 18.08
C THR A 229 -28.55 -6.80 17.24
N GLY A 230 -27.34 -6.23 17.33
CA GLY A 230 -26.96 -5.11 16.48
C GLY A 230 -26.76 -5.58 15.04
N PHE A 231 -27.50 -5.02 14.10
CA PHE A 231 -27.29 -5.26 12.68
C PHE A 231 -26.21 -4.32 12.16
N GLN A 232 -25.08 -4.88 11.74
CA GLN A 232 -24.10 -4.16 10.95
C GLN A 232 -24.11 -4.67 9.51
N ASN A 233 -24.24 -3.75 8.58
CA ASN A 233 -23.79 -3.97 7.23
C ASN A 233 -22.29 -3.64 7.21
N ASN A 234 -21.42 -4.55 6.78
CA ASN A 234 -19.95 -4.44 6.84
C ASN A 234 -19.34 -3.25 6.05
N ASN A 235 -20.18 -2.34 5.54
CA ASN A 235 -19.81 -1.19 4.72
C ASN A 235 -20.10 0.18 5.37
N CYS A 236 -20.45 0.27 6.66
CA CYS A 236 -20.57 1.56 7.35
C CYS A 236 -19.19 2.04 7.88
N PRO A 237 -18.58 3.10 7.30
CA PRO A 237 -17.24 3.57 7.69
C PRO A 237 -17.22 4.32 9.04
N ASP A 238 -18.39 4.67 9.59
CA ASP A 238 -18.51 5.68 10.64
C ASP A 238 -18.80 5.11 12.05
N ALA A 239 -18.71 3.80 12.25
CA ALA A 239 -18.87 3.21 13.58
C ALA A 239 -17.61 3.43 14.43
N GLN A 240 -17.64 4.44 15.29
CA GLN A 240 -16.64 4.64 16.36
C GLN A 240 -17.03 3.81 17.59
N TYR A 241 -16.24 2.78 17.90
CA TYR A 241 -16.38 2.03 19.13
C TYR A 241 -15.53 2.68 20.22
N TYR A 242 -16.19 3.24 21.23
CA TYR A 242 -15.55 3.68 22.46
C TYR A 242 -15.73 2.58 23.51
N ALA A 243 -14.62 2.08 24.06
CA ALA A 243 -14.62 1.22 25.24
C ALA A 243 -13.96 2.00 26.38
N PHE A 244 -14.59 2.01 27.56
CA PHE A 244 -14.03 2.54 28.81
C PHE A 244 -13.48 1.39 29.65
#